data_AF-A0A4Q8QWB5-F1
#
_entry.id   AF-A0A4Q8QWB5-F1
#
_cell.length_a   1.000
_cell.length_b   1.000
_cell.length_c   1.000
_cell.angle_alpha   90.00
_cell.angle_beta   90.00
_cell.angle_gamma   90.00
#
_symmetry.space_group_name_H-M   'P 1'
#
loop_
_entity.id
_entity.type
_entity.pdbx_description
1 polymer ?
#
loop_
_entity_poly.entity_id
_entity_poly.type
_entity_poly.pdbx_seq_one_letter_code
_entity_poly.pdbx_strand_id
1 'polypeptide(L)' 'MAVQKPAEASPESIARANRQRLAMEEGARAMADVQQQAIAVRKNMERLRALREAREAEEATTQAARPDISNRKRKKVLSK' A
#
# COMPACT_ATOMS: atom_id res chain seq x y z
N MET A 1 7.15 55.63 25.87
CA MET A 1 6.54 54.34 25.50
C MET A 1 7.03 53.31 26.50
N ALA A 2 6.12 52.69 27.26
CA ALA A 2 6.50 51.79 28.35
C ALA A 2 7.03 50.47 27.80
N VAL A 3 8.30 50.16 28.12
CA VAL A 3 8.92 48.86 27.88
C VAL A 3 8.31 47.89 28.90
N GLN A 4 7.35 47.07 28.45
CA GLN A 4 6.78 46.01 29.27
C GLN A 4 7.86 44.93 29.47
N LYS A 5 8.29 44.77 30.71
CA LYS A 5 9.17 43.68 31.19
C LYS A 5 8.53 42.33 30.81
N PRO A 6 9.29 41.26 30.49
CA PRO A 6 8.71 39.96 30.17
C PRO A 6 8.02 39.43 31.41
N ALA A 7 6.72 39.71 31.55
CA ALA A 7 5.87 39.08 32.53
C ALA A 7 5.88 37.59 32.17
N GLU A 8 6.45 36.77 33.06
CA GLU A 8 6.34 35.33 32.99
C GLU A 8 4.90 34.98 32.63
N ALA A 9 4.73 34.29 31.50
CA ALA A 9 3.41 34.01 30.95
C ALA A 9 2.54 33.37 32.05
N SER A 10 1.32 33.87 32.24
CA SER A 10 0.35 33.32 33.19
C SER A 10 0.30 31.79 33.07
N PRO A 11 0.16 31.04 34.19
CA PRO A 11 0.11 29.57 34.17
C PRO A 11 -0.94 29.02 33.18
N GLU A 12 -2.04 29.74 32.96
CA GLU A 12 -3.05 29.38 31.95
C GLU A 12 -2.53 29.53 30.51
N SER A 13 -1.70 30.53 30.25
CA SER A 13 -1.06 30.75 28.95
C SER A 13 -0.08 29.62 28.63
N ILE A 14 0.70 29.19 29.63
CA ILE A 14 1.63 28.05 29.50
C ILE A 14 0.84 26.76 29.25
N ALA A 15 -0.25 26.53 30.00
CA ALA A 15 -1.10 25.36 29.80
C ALA A 15 -1.73 25.34 28.39
N ARG A 16 -2.20 26.48 27.88
CA ARG A 16 -2.73 26.61 26.52
C ARG A 16 -1.65 26.33 25.46
N ALA A 17 -0.47 26.93 25.61
CA ALA A 17 0.65 26.72 24.71
C ALA A 17 1.09 25.25 24.65
N ASN A 18 1.14 24.57 25.80
CA ASN A 18 1.47 23.15 25.87
C ASN A 18 0.41 22.28 25.17
N ARG A 19 -0.88 22.55 25.37
CA ARG A 19 -1.96 21.84 24.66
C ARG A 19 -1.87 22.03 23.15
N GLN A 20 -1.59 23.26 22.71
CA GLN A 20 -1.44 23.57 21.30
C GLN A 20 -0.25 22.83 20.69
N ARG A 21 0.89 22.79 21.40
CA ARG A 21 2.07 22.05 20.97
C ARG A 21 1.78 20.55 20.84
N LEU A 22 1.13 19.95 21.83
CA LEU A 22 0.75 18.53 21.78
C LEU A 22 -0.18 18.23 20.59
N ALA A 23 -1.20 19.07 20.37
CA ALA A 23 -2.11 18.90 19.25
C ALA A 23 -1.40 19.01 17.88
N MET A 24 -0.40 19.90 17.75
CA MET A 24 0.42 19.99 16.54
C MET A 24 1.28 18.74 16.34
N GLU A 25 1.94 18.27 17.39
CA GLU A 25 2.78 17.07 17.34
C GLU A 25 1.96 15.83 16.99
N GLU A 26 0.78 15.68 17.59
CA GLU A 26 -0.15 14.57 17.30
C GLU A 26 -0.71 14.67 15.88
N GLY A 27 -1.08 15.87 15.42
CA GLY A 27 -1.52 16.10 14.05
C GLY A 27 -0.44 15.74 13.02
N ALA A 28 0.81 16.09 13.29
CA ALA A 28 1.95 15.71 12.45
C ALA A 28 2.17 14.20 12.40
N ARG A 29 2.07 13.50 13.55
CA ARG A 29 2.17 12.03 13.61
C ARG A 29 1.03 11.36 12.83
N ALA A 30 -0.21 11.79 13.02
CA ALA A 30 -1.36 11.23 12.30
C ALA A 30 -1.20 11.35 10.78
N MET A 31 -0.73 12.50 10.29
CA MET A 31 -0.44 12.68 8.86
C MET A 31 0.69 11.76 8.37
N ALA A 32 1.74 11.56 9.17
CA ALA A 32 2.83 10.65 8.84
C ALA A 32 2.35 9.20 8.75
N ASP A 33 1.49 8.75 9.67
CA ASP A 33 0.95 7.39 9.68
C ASP A 33 0.08 7.13 8.44
N VAL A 34 -0.76 8.09 8.05
CA VAL A 34 -1.56 7.98 6.81
C VAL A 34 -0.67 7.86 5.58
N GLN A 35 0.42 8.64 5.51
CA GLN A 35 1.38 8.54 4.41
C GLN A 35 2.08 7.18 4.37
N GLN A 36 2.50 6.66 5.53
CA GLN A 36 3.13 5.34 5.62
C GLN A 36 2.17 4.23 5.18
N GLN A 37 0.91 4.28 5.62
CA GLN A 37 -0.13 3.33 5.21
C GLN A 37 -0.38 3.39 3.70
N ALA A 38 -0.47 4.58 3.13
CA ALA A 38 -0.64 4.74 1.69
C ALA A 38 0.52 4.13 0.88
N ILE A 39 1.76 4.32 1.34
CA ILE A 39 2.95 3.71 0.72
C ILE A 39 2.91 2.18 0.85
N ALA A 40 2.53 1.66 2.02
CA ALA A 40 2.43 0.22 2.25
C ALA A 40 1.39 -0.43 1.33
N VAL A 41 0.22 0.19 1.15
CA VAL A 41 -0.81 -0.29 0.22
C VAL A 41 -0.30 -0.33 -1.22
N ARG A 42 0.39 0.73 -1.68
CA ARG A 42 0.96 0.76 -3.04
C ARG A 42 1.94 -0.38 -3.28
N LYS A 43 2.90 -0.57 -2.37
CA LYS A 43 3.88 -1.67 -2.43
C LYS A 43 3.21 -3.04 -2.40
N ASN A 44 2.16 -3.21 -1.60
CA ASN A 44 1.41 -4.46 -1.56
C ASN A 44 0.70 -4.73 -2.88
N MET A 45 0.09 -3.71 -3.48
CA MET A 45 -0.58 -3.81 -4.77
C MET A 45 0.41 -4.17 -5.90
N GLU A 46 1.59 -3.57 -5.91
CA GLU A 46 2.67 -3.91 -6.84
C GLU A 46 3.10 -5.37 -6.68
N ARG A 47 3.32 -5.82 -5.43
CA ARG A 47 3.64 -7.22 -5.13
C ARG A 47 2.54 -8.18 -5.58
N LEU A 48 1.27 -7.84 -5.34
CA LEU A 48 0.14 -8.67 -5.76
C LEU A 48 0.03 -8.76 -7.29
N ARG A 49 0.33 -7.68 -8.02
CA ARG A 49 0.41 -7.71 -9.49
C ARG A 49 1.51 -8.64 -9.97
N ALA A 50 2.72 -8.49 -9.46
CA ALA A 50 3.85 -9.35 -9.81
C ALA A 50 3.56 -10.84 -9.53
N LEU A 51 2.90 -11.15 -8.42
CA LEU A 51 2.50 -12.52 -8.10
C LEU A 51 1.42 -13.08 -9.05
N ARG A 52 0.48 -12.24 -9.51
CA ARG A 52 -0.53 -12.66 -10.50
C ARG A 52 0.13 -12.91 -11.86
N GLU A 53 0.97 -12.00 -12.33
CA GLU A 53 1.70 -12.14 -13.59
C GLU A 53 2.58 -13.40 -13.58
N ALA A 54 3.27 -13.68 -12.48
CA ALA A 54 4.06 -14.90 -12.33
C ALA A 54 3.19 -16.16 -12.40
N ARG A 55 2.04 -16.18 -11.72
CA ARG A 55 1.09 -17.31 -11.80
C ARG A 55 0.52 -17.49 -13.20
N GLU A 56 0.13 -16.42 -13.87
CA GLU A 56 -0.38 -16.48 -15.24
C GLU A 56 0.68 -17.02 -16.21
N ALA A 57 1.94 -16.65 -16.04
CA ALA A 57 3.05 -17.22 -16.83
C ALA A 57 3.24 -18.72 -16.56
N GLU A 58 3.18 -19.16 -15.29
CA GLU A 58 3.24 -20.59 -14.93
C GLU A 58 2.04 -21.38 -15.49
N GLU A 59 0.84 -20.81 -15.45
CA GLU A 59 -0.35 -21.43 -16.02
C GLU A 59 -0.28 -21.50 -17.55
N ALA A 60 0.17 -20.44 -18.21
CA ALA A 60 0.35 -20.41 -19.66
C ALA A 60 1.40 -21.44 -20.12
N THR A 61 2.52 -21.56 -19.42
CA THR A 61 3.54 -22.59 -19.70
C THR A 61 3.00 -24.01 -19.47
N THR A 62 2.23 -24.21 -18.39
CA THR A 62 1.59 -25.49 -18.09
C THR A 62 0.56 -25.86 -19.16
N GLN A 63 -0.25 -24.90 -19.63
CA GLN A 63 -1.22 -25.10 -20.70
C GLN A 63 -0.53 -25.38 -22.05
N ALA A 64 0.54 -24.67 -22.37
CA ALA A 64 1.34 -24.92 -23.57
C ALA A 64 2.00 -26.31 -23.55
N ALA A 65 2.38 -26.80 -22.37
CA ALA A 65 2.95 -28.14 -22.19
C ALA A 65 1.89 -29.25 -22.21
N ARG A 66 0.59 -28.93 -22.12
CA ARG A 66 -0.46 -29.96 -22.21
C ARG A 66 -0.53 -30.49 -23.64
N PRO A 67 -0.43 -31.82 -23.84
CA PRO A 67 -0.55 -32.40 -25.16
C PRO A 67 -1.96 -32.15 -25.71
N ASP A 68 -2.05 -31.56 -26.89
CA ASP A 68 -3.32 -31.35 -27.58
C ASP A 68 -3.92 -32.71 -28.00
N ILE A 69 -4.91 -33.17 -27.24
CA ILE A 69 -5.59 -34.46 -27.48
C ILE A 69 -6.68 -34.33 -28.57
N SER A 70 -6.90 -33.13 -29.12
CA SER A 70 -8.03 -32.85 -30.03
C SER A 70 -7.92 -33.56 -31.39
N ASN A 71 -6.72 -33.92 -31.84
CA ASN A 71 -6.51 -34.50 -33.18
C ASN A 71 -6.44 -36.04 -33.23
N ARG A 72 -6.53 -36.76 -32.11
CA ARG A 72 -6.39 -38.24 -32.11
C ARG A 72 -7.63 -39.02 -32.55
N LYS A 73 -8.82 -38.42 -32.58
CA LYS A 73 -10.07 -39.16 -32.87
C LYS A 73 -10.38 -39.34 -34.36
N ARG A 74 -9.80 -38.57 -35.28
CA ARG A 74 -10.15 -38.64 -36.72
C ARG A 74 -9.35 -39.64 -37.56
N LYS A 75 -8.17 -40.09 -37.11
CA LYS A 75 -7.35 -41.04 -37.88
C LYS A 75 -7.68 -42.53 -37.66
N LYS A 76 -8.53 -42.88 -36.69
CA LYS A 76 -8.85 -44.29 -36.38
C LYS A 76 -10.10 -44.84 -37.10
N VAL A 77 -10.83 -43.98 -37.83
CA VAL A 77 -12.06 -44.37 -38.54
C VAL A 77 -11.81 -44.57 -40.04
N LEU A 78 -10.64 -44.17 -40.55
CA LEU A 78 -10.23 -44.36 -41.95
C LEU A 78 -9.15 -45.45 -42.06
N SER A 79 -9.47 -46.63 -41.56
CA SER A 79 -8.73 -47.87 -41.89
C SER A 79 -9.72 -49.03 -41.84
N LYS A 80 -10.48 -49.20 -42.92
CA LYS A 80 -11.21 -50.42 -43.25
C LYS A 80 -11.36 -50.50 -44.75
#